data_AF-A0AAW6X9B7-F1
#
_entry.id   AF-A0AAW6X9B7-F1
#
_cell.length_a   1.000
_cell.length_b   1.000
_cell.length_c   1.000
_cell.angle_alpha   90.00
_cell.angle_beta   90.00
_cell.angle_gamma   90.00
#
_symmetry.space_group_name_H-M   'P 1'
#
loop_
_entity.id
_entity.type
_entity.pdbx_description
1 polymer ?
#
loop_
_entity_poly.entity_id
_entity_poly.type
_entity_poly.pdbx_seq_one_letter_code
_entity_poly.pdbx_strand_id
1 'polypeptide(L)'
;MYNTDLPTRAELPSAIKLMQSTILAAIVALMLLITIVMPSEYGIDPTGMGRLLGLKQMGEIKTQLAEEADADNQASAVQQGQLAAPVNERPIPDNPPAITQNTYPELSVPATTSAPEVPAAGSQRHQMLITLKPNEAAEVKLEMRKDARVTYQWTSSGPVNVDAHGDPVNAPKGFYHGYGKARQITSGDGVLQAAFEGKHGWFWRNRGSETITIQLDTNGDYLNIKRVI
;
A
#
# COMPACT_ATOMS: atom_id res chain seq x y z
N MET A 1 12.77 51.53 44.32
CA MET A 1 11.95 52.41 43.47
C MET A 1 12.19 51.99 42.03
N TYR A 2 11.22 51.32 41.40
CA TYR A 2 11.27 50.95 39.99
C TYR A 2 10.17 51.72 39.28
N ASN A 3 10.46 52.97 38.91
CA ASN A 3 9.64 53.68 37.93
C ASN A 3 10.30 53.42 36.59
N THR A 4 9.75 52.47 35.83
CA THR A 4 10.01 52.39 34.40
C THR A 4 9.23 53.52 33.75
N ASP A 5 9.93 54.50 33.19
CA ASP A 5 9.30 55.60 32.47
C ASP A 5 8.44 55.02 31.33
N LEU A 6 7.15 55.37 31.30
CA LEU A 6 6.28 54.95 30.22
C LEU A 6 6.70 55.65 28.92
N PRO A 7 6.79 54.91 27.80
CA PRO A 7 7.19 55.51 26.53
C PRO A 7 6.24 56.64 26.14
N THR A 8 6.82 57.74 25.71
CA THR A 8 6.07 58.90 25.23
C THR A 8 5.44 58.61 23.87
N ARG A 9 4.33 59.28 23.51
CA ARG A 9 3.66 59.06 22.20
C ARG A 9 4.58 59.27 20.98
N ALA A 10 5.67 60.01 21.14
CA ALA A 10 6.69 60.24 20.11
C ALA A 10 7.61 59.02 19.89
N GLU A 11 7.72 58.12 20.88
CA GLU A 11 8.52 56.90 20.84
C GLU A 11 7.73 55.69 20.33
N LEU A 12 6.41 55.81 20.21
CA LEU A 12 5.57 54.79 19.60
C LEU A 12 5.66 54.85 18.07
N PRO A 13 5.73 53.70 17.38
CA PRO A 13 5.68 53.68 15.92
C PRO A 13 4.37 54.30 15.44
N SER A 14 4.46 55.26 14.51
CA SER A 14 3.27 55.87 13.90
C SER A 14 2.37 54.80 13.27
N ALA A 15 1.06 55.06 13.17
CA ALA A 15 0.10 54.15 12.54
C ALA A 15 0.51 53.73 11.11
N ILE A 16 1.16 54.64 10.35
CA ILE A 16 1.69 54.35 9.01
C ILE A 16 2.82 53.31 9.06
N LYS A 17 3.76 53.43 10.01
CA LYS A 17 4.83 52.44 10.22
C LYS A 17 4.26 51.07 10.62
N LEU A 18 3.24 51.05 11.47
CA LEU A 18 2.56 49.80 11.86
C LEU A 18 1.89 49.13 10.65
N MET A 19 1.18 49.90 9.83
CA MET A 19 0.56 49.40 8.60
C MET A 19 1.60 48.87 7.61
N GLN A 20 2.72 49.59 7.41
CA GLN A 20 3.82 49.13 6.55
C GLN A 20 4.41 47.80 7.03
N SER A 21 4.66 47.67 8.34
CA SER A 21 5.18 46.42 8.92
C SER A 21 4.20 45.25 8.77
N THR A 22 2.90 45.51 8.89
CA THR A 22 1.84 44.50 8.74
C THR A 22 1.74 44.01 7.31
N ILE A 23 1.79 44.93 6.33
CA ILE A 23 1.77 44.57 4.89
C ILE A 23 3.01 43.76 4.54
N LEU A 24 4.19 44.19 4.99
CA LEU A 24 5.43 43.45 4.75
C LEU A 24 5.36 42.04 5.35
N ALA A 25 4.89 41.91 6.59
CA ALA A 25 4.70 40.61 7.23
C ALA A 25 3.72 39.73 6.46
N ALA A 26 2.61 40.28 5.97
CA ALA A 26 1.64 39.53 5.16
C ALA A 26 2.24 39.03 3.84
N ILE A 27 3.07 39.82 3.17
CA ILE A 27 3.77 39.41 1.95
C ILE A 27 4.76 38.27 2.25
N VAL A 28 5.55 38.39 3.32
CA VAL A 28 6.49 37.33 3.73
C VAL A 28 5.73 36.04 4.07
N ALA A 29 4.62 36.14 4.80
CA ALA A 29 3.78 35.00 5.14
C ALA A 29 3.22 34.32 3.87
N LEU A 30 2.73 35.09 2.89
CA LEU A 30 2.24 34.55 1.62
C LEU A 30 3.35 33.84 0.84
N MET A 31 4.57 34.41 0.81
CA MET A 31 5.73 33.78 0.17
C MET A 31 6.08 32.44 0.82
N LEU A 32 6.09 32.36 2.15
CA LEU A 32 6.34 31.11 2.88
C LEU A 32 5.21 30.10 2.67
N LEU A 33 3.96 30.55 2.64
CA LEU A 33 2.80 29.70 2.36
C LEU A 33 2.97 29.01 1.01
N ILE A 34 3.38 29.77 -0.01
CA ILE A 34 3.47 29.27 -1.38
C ILE A 34 4.72 28.40 -1.61
N THR A 35 5.86 28.77 -1.04
CA THR A 35 7.15 28.10 -1.35
C THR A 35 7.53 26.99 -0.38
N ILE A 36 7.00 26.99 0.85
CA ILE A 36 7.36 26.03 1.90
C ILE A 36 6.15 25.24 2.36
N VAL A 37 5.09 25.91 2.83
CA VAL A 37 3.95 25.23 3.48
C VAL A 37 3.15 24.40 2.48
N MET A 38 2.74 24.97 1.35
CA MET A 38 1.97 24.22 0.34
C MET A 38 2.72 22.99 -0.21
N PRO A 39 4.02 23.09 -0.57
CA PRO A 39 4.76 21.91 -0.99
C PRO A 39 4.91 20.86 0.11
N SER A 40 5.28 21.26 1.32
CA SER A 40 5.60 20.33 2.42
C SER A 40 4.38 19.65 3.03
N GLU A 41 3.23 20.31 3.08
CA GLU A 41 2.04 19.79 3.74
C GLU A 41 1.07 19.13 2.76
N TYR A 42 0.96 19.67 1.55
CA TYR A 42 -0.05 19.26 0.57
C TYR A 42 0.54 18.72 -0.73
N GLY A 43 1.86 18.72 -0.90
CA GLY A 43 2.50 18.29 -2.16
C GLY A 43 2.25 19.26 -3.34
N ILE A 44 1.69 20.45 -3.07
CA ILE A 44 1.34 21.43 -4.10
C ILE A 44 2.50 22.43 -4.22
N ASP A 45 3.18 22.43 -5.37
CA ASP A 45 4.32 23.31 -5.62
C ASP A 45 4.12 24.14 -6.89
N PRO A 46 3.48 25.32 -6.78
CA PRO A 46 3.24 26.19 -7.93
C PRO A 46 4.51 26.89 -8.42
N THR A 47 5.55 26.97 -7.58
CA THR A 47 6.80 27.68 -7.89
C THR A 47 7.91 26.76 -8.41
N GLY A 48 7.81 25.46 -8.16
CA GLY A 48 8.86 24.48 -8.47
C GLY A 48 9.99 24.42 -7.42
N MET A 49 10.05 25.37 -6.48
CA MET A 49 11.08 25.41 -5.43
C MET A 49 10.90 24.26 -4.44
N GLY A 50 9.66 23.89 -4.12
CA GLY A 50 9.36 22.79 -3.22
C GLY A 50 9.88 21.44 -3.72
N ARG A 51 9.83 21.19 -5.03
CA ARG A 51 10.40 19.99 -5.66
C ARG A 51 11.93 20.02 -5.64
N LEU A 52 12.55 21.18 -5.89
CA LEU A 52 14.02 21.32 -5.86
C LEU A 52 14.58 21.09 -4.45
N LEU A 53 13.85 21.52 -3.43
CA LEU A 53 14.22 21.35 -2.02
C LEU A 53 13.75 20.00 -1.42
N GLY A 54 13.04 19.17 -2.18
CA GLY A 54 12.46 17.90 -1.72
C GLY A 54 11.22 18.04 -0.81
N LEU A 55 10.79 19.25 -0.49
CA LEU A 55 9.60 19.52 0.34
C LEU A 55 8.32 18.96 -0.29
N LYS A 56 8.16 19.10 -1.61
CA LYS A 56 6.99 18.57 -2.32
C LYS A 56 6.83 17.06 -2.11
N GLN A 57 7.93 16.32 -2.21
CA GLN A 57 7.93 14.87 -2.05
C GLN A 57 7.49 14.46 -0.63
N MET A 58 7.89 15.22 0.39
CA MET A 58 7.45 14.99 1.77
C MET A 58 5.93 15.18 1.92
N GLY A 59 5.36 16.22 1.31
CA GLY A 59 3.92 16.46 1.34
C GLY A 59 3.11 15.39 0.60
N GLU A 60 3.60 14.93 -0.56
CA GLU A 60 2.98 13.81 -1.28
C GLU A 60 3.02 12.51 -0.47
N ILE A 61 4.13 12.22 0.21
CA ILE A 61 4.22 11.05 1.09
C ILE A 61 3.22 11.15 2.24
N LYS A 62 3.14 12.32 2.89
CA LYS A 62 2.22 12.55 4.02
C LYS A 62 0.75 12.35 3.61
N THR A 63 0.35 12.97 2.51
CA THR A 63 -1.03 12.87 1.99
C THR A 63 -1.38 11.44 1.61
N GLN A 64 -0.52 10.75 0.86
CA GLN A 64 -0.74 9.33 0.50
C GLN A 64 -0.78 8.42 1.73
N LEU A 65 0.07 8.66 2.72
CA LEU A 65 0.08 7.84 3.94
C LEU A 65 -1.21 8.02 4.76
N ALA A 66 -1.77 9.23 4.77
CA ALA A 66 -3.07 9.49 5.38
C ALA A 66 -4.20 8.76 4.62
N GLU A 67 -4.23 8.85 3.29
CA GLU A 67 -5.22 8.16 2.45
C GLU A 67 -5.16 6.63 2.64
N GLU A 68 -3.96 6.07 2.75
CA GLU A 68 -3.77 4.64 3.00
C GLU A 68 -4.19 4.22 4.41
N ALA A 69 -3.93 5.05 5.41
CA ALA A 69 -4.40 4.79 6.77
C ALA A 69 -5.93 4.81 6.83
N ASP A 70 -6.57 5.73 6.12
CA ASP A 70 -8.02 5.79 6.00
C ASP A 70 -8.58 4.56 5.27
N ALA A 71 -7.91 4.10 4.20
CA ALA A 71 -8.28 2.89 3.49
C ALA A 71 -8.13 1.63 4.37
N ASP A 72 -7.04 1.52 5.14
CA ASP A 72 -6.81 0.44 6.11
C ASP A 72 -7.89 0.43 7.21
N ASN A 73 -8.30 1.60 7.69
CA ASN A 73 -9.37 1.75 8.69
C ASN A 73 -10.72 1.29 8.13
N GLN A 74 -11.06 1.69 6.89
CA GLN A 74 -12.31 1.27 6.24
C GLN A 74 -12.32 -0.23 5.97
N ALA A 75 -11.22 -0.80 5.47
CA ALA A 75 -11.08 -2.23 5.25
C ALA A 75 -11.29 -3.02 6.56
N SER A 76 -10.68 -2.56 7.64
CA SER A 76 -10.79 -3.19 8.97
C SER A 76 -12.23 -3.13 9.51
N ALA A 77 -12.94 -2.02 9.31
CA ALA A 77 -14.32 -1.87 9.74
C ALA A 77 -15.29 -2.80 8.98
N VAL A 78 -15.08 -2.99 7.67
CA VAL A 78 -15.89 -3.93 6.85
C VAL A 78 -15.64 -5.38 7.26
N GLN A 79 -14.39 -5.74 7.56
CA GLN A 79 -14.02 -7.08 8.04
C GLN A 79 -14.61 -7.38 9.42
N GLN A 80 -14.67 -6.40 10.33
CA GLN A 80 -15.32 -6.56 11.64
C GLN A 80 -16.86 -6.63 11.53
N GLY A 81 -17.48 -5.91 10.59
CA GLY A 81 -18.92 -5.99 10.34
C GLY A 81 -19.40 -7.33 9.76
N GLN A 82 -18.52 -8.06 9.07
CA GLN A 82 -18.82 -9.38 8.50
C GLN A 82 -18.65 -10.55 9.50
N LEU A 83 -18.04 -10.30 10.67
CA LEU A 83 -17.95 -11.27 11.77
C LEU A 83 -19.18 -11.28 12.69
N ALA A 84 -20.15 -10.38 12.47
CA ALA A 84 -21.35 -10.21 13.31
C ALA A 84 -22.60 -10.97 12.79
N ALA A 85 -22.46 -11.87 11.81
CA ALA A 85 -23.55 -12.78 11.46
C ALA A 85 -23.67 -13.88 12.53
N PRO A 86 -24.88 -14.19 13.05
CA PRO A 86 -25.02 -15.20 14.08
C PRO A 86 -24.53 -16.54 13.55
N VAL A 87 -23.55 -17.10 14.25
CA VAL A 87 -23.11 -18.48 14.09
C VAL A 87 -24.30 -19.36 14.44
N ASN A 88 -25.02 -19.84 13.43
CA ASN A 88 -25.90 -20.98 13.61
C ASN A 88 -24.99 -22.16 13.98
N GLU A 89 -25.04 -22.54 15.25
CA GLU A 89 -24.38 -23.73 15.79
C GLU A 89 -24.73 -24.94 14.93
N ARG A 90 -23.78 -25.38 14.11
CA ARG A 90 -23.83 -26.73 13.54
C ARG A 90 -23.48 -27.71 14.67
N PRO A 91 -24.27 -28.78 14.88
CA PRO A 91 -23.96 -29.80 15.88
C PRO A 91 -22.58 -30.41 15.62
N ILE A 92 -21.80 -30.51 16.70
CA ILE A 92 -20.49 -31.16 16.76
C ILE A 92 -20.69 -32.67 16.51
N PRO A 93 -20.03 -33.29 15.52
CA PRO A 93 -19.95 -34.75 15.46
C PRO A 93 -19.01 -35.27 16.56
N ASP A 94 -19.51 -36.20 17.38
CA ASP A 94 -18.79 -36.95 18.42
C ASP A 94 -17.73 -37.89 17.84
N ASN A 95 -16.65 -37.36 17.25
CA ASN A 95 -15.48 -38.17 16.99
C ASN A 95 -14.19 -37.32 16.98
N PRO A 96 -13.32 -37.41 18.00
CA PRO A 96 -12.05 -36.70 17.99
C PRO A 96 -11.09 -37.34 16.97
N PRO A 97 -10.39 -36.55 16.12
CA PRO A 97 -9.31 -37.09 15.32
C PRO A 97 -8.13 -37.46 16.23
N ALA A 98 -7.70 -38.72 16.13
CA ALA A 98 -6.52 -39.23 16.80
C ALA A 98 -5.26 -38.47 16.35
N ILE A 99 -4.45 -38.08 17.32
CA ILE A 99 -3.15 -37.44 17.13
C ILE A 99 -2.17 -38.53 16.71
N THR A 100 -1.90 -38.67 15.40
CA THR A 100 -0.79 -39.50 14.91
C THR A 100 0.49 -38.70 14.95
N GLN A 101 1.46 -39.24 15.69
CA GLN A 101 2.79 -38.67 15.95
C GLN A 101 3.59 -38.45 14.65
N ASN A 102 4.26 -37.30 14.59
CA ASN A 102 5.26 -36.97 13.59
C ASN A 102 6.41 -38.00 13.65
N THR A 103 6.50 -38.85 12.62
CA THR A 103 7.69 -39.64 12.34
C THR A 103 8.23 -39.17 10.99
N TYR A 104 9.45 -38.63 10.99
CA TYR A 104 10.16 -38.24 9.77
C TYR A 104 10.41 -39.48 8.90
N PRO A 105 10.06 -39.50 7.61
CA PRO A 105 10.58 -40.50 6.70
C PRO A 105 11.93 -40.04 6.13
N GLU A 106 12.91 -40.90 6.41
CA GLU A 106 14.23 -41.01 5.82
C GLU A 106 14.22 -41.06 4.29
N LEU A 107 15.26 -40.49 3.68
CA LEU A 107 15.55 -40.47 2.25
C LEU A 107 15.51 -41.89 1.63
N SER A 108 14.58 -42.14 0.71
CA SER A 108 14.77 -43.14 -0.36
C SER A 108 13.79 -42.87 -1.51
N VAL A 109 14.34 -42.45 -2.65
CA VAL A 109 13.74 -42.55 -4.00
C VAL A 109 14.00 -43.98 -4.55
N PRO A 110 13.28 -44.53 -5.55
CA PRO A 110 12.71 -43.80 -6.70
C PRO A 110 11.33 -44.24 -7.24
N ALA A 111 10.78 -43.34 -8.06
CA ALA A 111 9.86 -43.54 -9.18
C ALA A 111 8.53 -44.28 -8.94
N THR A 112 7.45 -43.51 -8.83
CA THR A 112 6.15 -43.93 -9.34
C THR A 112 5.61 -42.84 -10.26
N THR A 113 5.38 -43.26 -11.50
CA THR A 113 4.72 -42.59 -12.61
C THR A 113 3.60 -41.65 -12.14
N SER A 114 3.85 -40.35 -12.21
CA SER A 114 2.76 -39.36 -12.23
C SER A 114 2.18 -39.39 -13.63
N ALA A 115 0.88 -39.69 -13.73
CA ALA A 115 0.11 -39.49 -14.94
C ALA A 115 0.33 -38.06 -15.48
N PRO A 116 0.36 -37.84 -16.80
CA PRO A 116 0.50 -36.48 -17.33
C PRO A 116 -0.71 -35.67 -16.88
N GLU A 117 -0.46 -34.69 -16.00
CA GLU A 117 -1.43 -33.68 -15.62
C GLU A 117 -1.74 -32.88 -16.89
N VAL A 118 -2.94 -33.13 -17.44
CA VAL A 118 -3.47 -32.36 -18.55
C VAL A 118 -3.50 -30.90 -18.10
N PRO A 119 -2.83 -29.96 -18.79
CA PRO A 119 -2.90 -28.55 -18.43
C PRO A 119 -4.37 -28.14 -18.39
N ALA A 120 -4.86 -27.77 -17.21
CA ALA A 120 -6.18 -27.17 -17.10
C ALA A 120 -6.21 -25.94 -18.01
N ALA A 121 -7.24 -25.82 -18.84
CA ALA A 121 -7.41 -24.68 -19.72
C ALA A 121 -7.47 -23.39 -18.87
N GLY A 122 -6.38 -22.60 -18.88
CA GLY A 122 -6.20 -21.44 -17.99
C GLY A 122 -4.87 -21.43 -17.22
N SER A 123 -4.06 -22.49 -17.28
CA SER A 123 -2.73 -22.46 -16.66
C SER A 123 -1.76 -21.59 -17.45
N GLN A 124 -1.21 -20.55 -16.83
CA GLN A 124 -0.33 -19.54 -17.41
C GLN A 124 0.94 -19.39 -16.56
N ARG A 125 2.02 -18.93 -17.19
CA ARG A 125 3.26 -18.55 -16.51
C ARG A 125 3.75 -17.21 -17.03
N HIS A 126 4.08 -16.30 -16.12
CA HIS A 126 4.63 -14.99 -16.47
C HIS A 126 5.79 -14.63 -15.56
N GLN A 127 6.73 -13.88 -16.13
CA GLN A 127 7.80 -13.21 -15.40
C GLN A 127 7.76 -11.73 -15.77
N MET A 128 7.78 -10.85 -14.77
CA MET A 128 7.70 -9.41 -14.94
C MET A 128 8.82 -8.72 -14.17
N LEU A 129 9.39 -7.67 -14.78
CA LEU A 129 10.28 -6.74 -14.09
C LEU A 129 9.59 -5.38 -13.99
N ILE A 130 9.53 -4.83 -12.79
CA ILE A 130 8.83 -3.59 -12.46
C ILE A 130 9.82 -2.66 -11.76
N THR A 131 10.15 -1.54 -12.38
CA THR A 131 10.98 -0.50 -11.76
C THR A 131 10.11 0.53 -11.07
N LEU A 132 10.44 0.88 -9.83
CA LEU A 132 9.76 1.90 -9.03
C LEU A 132 10.77 2.95 -8.55
N LYS A 133 10.56 4.20 -8.95
CA LYS A 133 11.25 5.36 -8.39
C LYS A 133 10.87 5.59 -6.92
N PRO A 134 11.60 6.45 -6.21
CA PRO A 134 11.19 6.90 -4.88
C PRO A 134 9.74 7.39 -4.88
N ASN A 135 8.97 6.87 -3.92
CA ASN A 135 7.54 7.13 -3.75
C ASN A 135 6.61 6.61 -4.87
N GLU A 136 7.12 5.87 -5.85
CA GLU A 136 6.31 5.27 -6.90
C GLU A 136 5.66 3.96 -6.40
N ALA A 137 4.54 3.60 -7.04
CA ALA A 137 3.84 2.35 -6.82
C ALA A 137 3.54 1.65 -8.14
N ALA A 138 3.36 0.34 -8.07
CA ALA A 138 2.82 -0.45 -9.16
C ALA A 138 1.85 -1.47 -8.61
N GLU A 139 0.89 -1.83 -9.44
CA GLU A 139 -0.04 -2.90 -9.14
C GLU A 139 -0.13 -3.85 -10.32
N VAL A 140 -0.03 -5.15 -10.02
CA VAL A 140 -0.21 -6.23 -11.00
C VAL A 140 -1.44 -7.02 -10.60
N LYS A 141 -2.41 -7.13 -11.51
CA LYS A 141 -3.65 -7.89 -11.31
C LYS A 141 -3.74 -9.05 -12.31
N LEU A 142 -4.09 -10.21 -11.77
CA LEU A 142 -4.47 -11.45 -12.43
C LEU A 142 -6.01 -11.49 -12.54
N GLU A 143 -6.55 -11.88 -13.69
CA GLU A 143 -7.97 -12.21 -13.84
C GLU A 143 -8.16 -13.71 -13.56
N MET A 144 -8.85 -14.05 -12.47
CA MET A 144 -8.96 -15.43 -11.97
C MET A 144 -10.41 -15.83 -11.71
N ARG A 145 -10.72 -17.11 -11.96
CA ARG A 145 -11.98 -17.72 -11.53
C ARG A 145 -11.93 -18.01 -10.03
N LYS A 146 -13.09 -18.15 -9.40
CA LYS A 146 -13.18 -18.59 -7.99
C LYS A 146 -12.44 -19.92 -7.81
N ASP A 147 -11.70 -20.02 -6.71
CA ASP A 147 -10.89 -21.18 -6.29
C ASP A 147 -9.68 -21.51 -7.19
N ALA A 148 -9.46 -20.76 -8.27
CA ALA A 148 -8.25 -20.87 -9.08
C ALA A 148 -7.01 -20.54 -8.22
N ARG A 149 -5.90 -21.24 -8.49
CA ARG A 149 -4.67 -21.15 -7.70
C ARG A 149 -3.50 -20.71 -8.56
N VAL A 150 -2.72 -19.76 -8.04
CA VAL A 150 -1.48 -19.29 -8.64
C VAL A 150 -0.37 -19.34 -7.61
N THR A 151 0.68 -20.10 -7.91
CA THR A 151 1.94 -19.99 -7.18
C THR A 151 2.67 -18.75 -7.65
N TYR A 152 3.18 -17.95 -6.72
CA TYR A 152 3.93 -16.75 -7.03
C TYR A 152 5.21 -16.70 -6.22
N GLN A 153 6.18 -15.97 -6.76
CA GLN A 153 7.35 -15.50 -6.04
C GLN A 153 7.69 -14.12 -6.58
N TRP A 154 8.09 -13.21 -5.70
CA TRP A 154 8.67 -11.95 -6.10
C TRP A 154 9.84 -11.57 -5.22
N THR A 155 10.78 -10.83 -5.79
CA THR A 155 11.93 -10.25 -5.10
C THR A 155 12.08 -8.79 -5.50
N SER A 156 12.72 -8.00 -4.66
CA SER A 156 12.94 -6.57 -4.86
C SER A 156 14.37 -6.20 -4.49
N SER A 157 15.00 -5.33 -5.29
CA SER A 157 16.35 -4.80 -5.01
C SER A 157 16.41 -3.87 -3.79
N GLY A 158 15.26 -3.49 -3.21
CA GLY A 158 15.14 -2.71 -1.99
C GLY A 158 13.80 -2.91 -1.29
N PRO A 159 13.62 -2.40 -0.07
CA PRO A 159 12.42 -2.63 0.74
C PRO A 159 11.18 -1.97 0.13
N VAL A 160 10.07 -2.71 0.13
CA VAL A 160 8.75 -2.26 -0.38
C VAL A 160 7.65 -2.52 0.62
N ASN A 161 6.61 -1.68 0.57
CA ASN A 161 5.33 -1.98 1.19
C ASN A 161 4.46 -2.75 0.19
N VAL A 162 3.77 -3.79 0.66
CA VAL A 162 3.05 -4.74 -0.18
C VAL A 162 1.64 -4.95 0.36
N ASP A 163 0.67 -4.99 -0.56
CA ASP A 163 -0.71 -5.35 -0.29
C ASP A 163 -1.20 -6.33 -1.36
N ALA A 164 -1.31 -7.60 -0.98
CA ALA A 164 -1.93 -8.62 -1.80
C ALA A 164 -3.43 -8.59 -1.57
N HIS A 165 -4.23 -8.35 -2.61
CA HIS A 165 -5.68 -8.21 -2.48
C HIS A 165 -6.42 -8.60 -3.76
N GLY A 166 -7.75 -8.65 -3.68
CA GLY A 166 -8.61 -8.90 -4.83
C GLY A 166 -9.94 -8.19 -4.78
N ASP A 167 -10.54 -8.06 -5.96
CA ASP A 167 -11.82 -7.40 -6.24
C ASP A 167 -12.68 -8.31 -7.12
N PRO A 168 -13.94 -8.61 -6.76
CA PRO A 168 -14.82 -9.37 -7.63
C PRO A 168 -15.17 -8.53 -8.87
N VAL A 169 -15.65 -9.18 -9.93
CA VAL A 169 -15.99 -8.53 -11.20
C VAL A 169 -16.90 -7.30 -11.02
N ASN A 170 -17.81 -7.35 -10.05
CA ASN A 170 -18.74 -6.26 -9.70
C ASN A 170 -18.56 -5.83 -8.23
N ALA A 171 -17.35 -5.41 -7.87
CA ALA A 171 -17.02 -4.98 -6.51
C ALA A 171 -17.92 -3.82 -6.04
N PRO A 172 -18.62 -3.99 -4.89
CA PRO A 172 -19.27 -2.88 -4.21
C PRO A 172 -18.27 -1.76 -3.88
N LYS A 173 -18.74 -0.52 -3.80
CA LYS A 173 -17.88 0.59 -3.37
C LYS A 173 -17.36 0.33 -1.95
N GLY A 174 -16.04 0.40 -1.77
CA GLY A 174 -15.38 0.13 -0.49
C GLY A 174 -15.20 -1.37 -0.18
N PHE A 175 -15.48 -2.26 -1.13
CA PHE A 175 -15.11 -3.67 -0.99
C PHE A 175 -13.58 -3.81 -0.91
N TYR A 176 -13.12 -4.65 0.02
CA TYR A 176 -11.72 -5.01 0.15
C TYR A 176 -11.61 -6.47 0.58
N HIS A 177 -10.76 -7.24 -0.11
CA HIS A 177 -10.39 -8.58 0.29
C HIS A 177 -8.87 -8.74 0.22
N GLY A 178 -8.22 -8.79 1.38
CA GLY A 178 -6.77 -8.92 1.50
C GLY A 178 -6.31 -10.37 1.65
N TYR A 179 -5.28 -10.75 0.90
CA TYR A 179 -4.52 -12.00 1.04
C TYR A 179 -3.29 -11.84 1.93
N GLY A 180 -2.84 -10.60 2.17
CA GLY A 180 -1.76 -10.30 3.09
C GLY A 180 -1.15 -8.93 2.85
N LYS A 181 -0.72 -8.28 3.93
CA LYS A 181 0.01 -7.01 3.89
C LYS A 181 1.33 -7.14 4.60
N ALA A 182 2.35 -6.47 4.08
CA ALA A 182 3.64 -6.35 4.73
C ALA A 182 4.27 -5.00 4.41
N ARG A 183 5.17 -4.52 5.27
CA ARG A 183 5.86 -3.25 5.09
C ARG A 183 7.35 -3.49 5.17
N GLN A 184 8.10 -2.78 4.32
CA GLN A 184 9.56 -2.79 4.30
C GLN A 184 10.19 -4.18 4.13
N ILE A 185 9.61 -5.01 3.24
CA ILE A 185 10.12 -6.34 2.91
C ILE A 185 10.71 -6.37 1.50
N THR A 186 11.59 -7.33 1.21
CA THR A 186 12.31 -7.43 -0.08
C THR A 186 11.92 -8.65 -0.91
N SER A 187 11.11 -9.57 -0.37
CA SER A 187 10.64 -10.74 -1.10
C SER A 187 9.33 -11.25 -0.54
N GLY A 188 8.61 -12.03 -1.35
CA GLY A 188 7.44 -12.78 -0.91
C GLY A 188 7.11 -13.88 -1.89
N ASP A 189 6.60 -14.99 -1.37
CA ASP A 189 6.21 -16.16 -2.16
C ASP A 189 4.99 -16.82 -1.52
N GLY A 190 4.34 -17.71 -2.27
CA GLY A 190 3.22 -18.49 -1.78
C GLY A 190 2.26 -18.92 -2.88
N VAL A 191 1.04 -19.27 -2.46
CA VAL A 191 -0.07 -19.62 -3.35
C VAL A 191 -1.22 -18.67 -3.10
N LEU A 192 -1.62 -17.93 -4.12
CA LEU A 192 -2.84 -17.14 -4.12
C LEU A 192 -3.98 -18.02 -4.63
N GLN A 193 -4.93 -18.34 -3.75
CA GLN A 193 -6.21 -18.95 -4.12
C GLN A 193 -7.28 -17.87 -4.20
N ALA A 194 -7.88 -17.69 -5.37
CA ALA A 194 -8.90 -16.67 -5.57
C ALA A 194 -10.17 -16.97 -4.75
N ALA A 195 -10.52 -16.12 -3.79
CA ALA A 195 -11.73 -16.32 -2.96
C ALA A 195 -13.04 -16.17 -3.76
N PHE A 196 -12.99 -15.50 -4.91
CA PHE A 196 -14.09 -15.22 -5.83
C PHE A 196 -13.56 -15.02 -7.25
N GLU A 197 -14.46 -15.07 -8.23
CA GLU A 197 -14.14 -14.67 -9.59
C GLU A 197 -13.93 -13.16 -9.67
N GLY A 198 -12.82 -12.74 -10.26
CA GLY A 198 -12.46 -11.33 -10.33
C GLY A 198 -10.98 -11.10 -10.56
N LYS A 199 -10.51 -9.95 -10.09
CA LYS A 199 -9.10 -9.56 -10.21
C LYS A 199 -8.41 -9.76 -8.88
N HIS A 200 -7.20 -10.30 -8.89
CA HIS A 200 -6.40 -10.58 -7.70
C HIS A 200 -4.95 -10.24 -7.99
N GLY A 201 -4.19 -9.82 -7.00
CA GLY A 201 -2.77 -9.62 -7.21
C GLY A 201 -2.13 -8.80 -6.12
N TRP A 202 -1.12 -8.03 -6.50
CA TRP A 202 -0.22 -7.38 -5.57
C TRP A 202 -0.03 -5.92 -5.96
N PHE A 203 -0.13 -5.08 -4.95
CA PHE A 203 0.27 -3.70 -4.99
C PHE A 203 1.61 -3.57 -4.25
N TRP A 204 2.57 -2.89 -4.87
CA TRP A 204 3.86 -2.55 -4.26
C TRP A 204 4.07 -1.05 -4.25
N ARG A 205 4.71 -0.55 -3.19
CA ARG A 205 5.10 0.86 -3.09
C ARG A 205 6.48 1.03 -2.49
N ASN A 206 7.29 1.80 -3.21
CA ASN A 206 8.64 2.16 -2.81
C ASN A 206 8.59 3.42 -1.92
N ARG A 207 8.74 3.25 -0.61
CA ARG A 207 8.84 4.38 0.34
C ARG A 207 10.29 4.84 0.60
N GLY A 208 11.26 4.23 -0.09
CA GLY A 208 12.67 4.58 0.01
C GLY A 208 13.05 5.78 -0.88
N SER A 209 14.32 6.17 -0.77
CA SER A 209 14.94 7.24 -1.58
C SER A 209 15.62 6.75 -2.86
N GLU A 210 15.75 5.43 -3.03
CA GLU A 210 16.43 4.82 -4.17
C GLU A 210 15.42 4.26 -5.17
N THR A 211 15.81 4.22 -6.45
CA THR A 211 15.04 3.47 -7.45
C THR A 211 15.26 1.98 -7.24
N ILE A 212 14.19 1.19 -7.26
CA ILE A 212 14.22 -0.26 -7.07
C ILE A 212 13.64 -0.99 -8.27
N THR A 213 13.98 -2.26 -8.39
CA THR A 213 13.37 -3.18 -9.36
C THR A 213 12.80 -4.40 -8.64
N ILE A 214 11.55 -4.72 -8.94
CA ILE A 214 10.82 -5.89 -8.48
C ILE A 214 10.76 -6.90 -9.62
N GLN A 215 11.11 -8.15 -9.34
CA GLN A 215 10.87 -9.28 -10.23
C GLN A 215 9.72 -10.10 -9.68
N LEU A 216 8.69 -10.35 -10.49
CA LEU A 216 7.52 -11.16 -10.15
C LEU A 216 7.46 -12.37 -11.10
N ASP A 217 7.36 -13.55 -10.54
CA ASP A 217 7.14 -14.82 -11.23
C ASP A 217 5.81 -15.42 -10.78
N THR A 218 4.96 -15.79 -11.73
CA THR A 218 3.66 -16.44 -11.47
C THR A 218 3.52 -17.71 -12.28
N ASN A 219 2.88 -18.72 -11.71
CA ASN A 219 2.51 -19.96 -12.39
C ASN A 219 1.21 -20.52 -11.82
N GLY A 220 0.21 -20.72 -12.67
CA GLY A 220 -1.05 -21.35 -12.27
C GLY A 220 -2.24 -20.82 -13.07
N ASP A 221 -3.43 -20.94 -12.49
CA ASP A 221 -4.68 -20.79 -13.22
C ASP A 221 -5.19 -19.35 -13.22
N TYR A 222 -4.94 -18.63 -14.33
CA TYR A 222 -5.44 -17.28 -14.55
C TYR A 222 -5.63 -17.00 -16.04
N LEU A 223 -6.59 -16.13 -16.35
CA LEU A 223 -6.98 -15.79 -17.73
C LEU A 223 -6.09 -14.71 -18.34
N ASN A 224 -5.66 -13.75 -17.51
CA ASN A 224 -4.87 -12.61 -17.95
C ASN A 224 -4.05 -12.05 -16.77
N ILE A 225 -2.95 -11.37 -17.07
CA ILE A 225 -2.13 -10.62 -16.11
C ILE A 225 -1.83 -9.24 -16.70
N LYS A 226 -1.98 -8.20 -15.89
CA LYS A 226 -1.68 -6.83 -16.32
C LYS A 226 -1.16 -5.97 -15.18
N ARG A 227 -0.24 -5.07 -15.52
CA ARG A 227 0.10 -3.92 -14.67
C ARG A 227 -0.96 -2.84 -14.86
N VAL A 228 -1.49 -2.28 -13.78
CA VAL A 228 -2.62 -1.33 -13.81
C VAL A 228 -2.28 0.09 -13.33
N ILE A 229 -1.08 0.30 -12.80
CA ILE A 229 -0.54 1.62 -12.36
C ILE A 229 0.90 1.74 -12.83
#